data_AF-A0A1I5WV15-F1
#
_entry.id   AF-A0A1I5WV15-F1
#
_cell.length_a   1.000
_cell.length_b   1.000
_cell.length_c   1.000
_cell.angle_alpha   90.00
_cell.angle_beta   90.00
_cell.angle_gamma   90.00
#
_symmetry.space_group_name_H-M   'P 1'
#
loop_
_entity.id
_entity.type
_entity.pdbx_description
1 polymer ?
#
loop_
_entity_poly.entity_id
_entity_poly.type
_entity_poly.pdbx_seq_one_letter_code
_entity_poly.pdbx_strand_id
1 'polypeptide(L)'
;MLLAYNLLRFMMCQMAYSLNTVMPYQIGFKQASIFLVSQLQMLPAVAPGRYPEVLRYILDMAESFVLPERRERTYPRAVKKRPSRYATRPSRRRNSA
;
A
#
# COMPACT_ATOMS: atom_id res chain seq x y z
N MET A 1 -1.42 18.19 -16.52
CA MET A 1 -1.20 16.85 -15.94
C MET A 1 -2.46 16.26 -15.31
N LEU A 2 -3.66 16.45 -15.90
CA LEU A 2 -4.91 15.89 -15.37
C LEU A 2 -5.28 14.56 -16.07
N LEU A 3 -5.03 14.49 -17.38
CA LEU A 3 -5.40 13.36 -18.22
C LEU A 3 -4.66 12.06 -17.85
N ALA A 4 -3.34 12.10 -17.70
CA ALA A 4 -2.55 10.92 -17.38
C ALA A 4 -2.94 10.29 -16.02
N TYR A 5 -3.18 11.14 -15.02
CA TYR A 5 -3.66 10.70 -13.70
C TYR A 5 -5.03 10.02 -13.80
N ASN A 6 -5.97 10.64 -14.51
CA ASN A 6 -7.31 10.10 -14.71
C ASN A 6 -7.28 8.78 -15.48
N LEU A 7 -6.40 8.64 -16.47
CA LEU A 7 -6.25 7.41 -17.26
C LEU A 7 -5.70 6.26 -16.41
N LEU A 8 -4.64 6.53 -15.63
CA LEU A 8 -4.13 5.55 -14.66
C LEU A 8 -5.21 5.16 -13.65
N ARG A 9 -5.97 6.12 -13.13
CA ARG A 9 -7.05 5.82 -12.19
C ARG A 9 -8.19 5.04 -12.81
N PHE A 10 -8.56 5.31 -14.04
CA PHE A 10 -9.53 4.52 -14.78
C PHE A 10 -9.06 3.06 -14.93
N MET A 11 -7.80 2.83 -15.33
CA MET A 11 -7.24 1.48 -15.41
C MET A 11 -7.23 0.76 -14.06
N MET A 12 -6.86 1.46 -12.98
CA MET A 12 -6.92 0.89 -11.63
C MET A 12 -8.36 0.58 -11.19
N CYS A 13 -9.36 1.36 -11.61
CA CYS A 13 -10.76 1.02 -11.36
C CYS A 13 -11.17 -0.26 -12.10
N GLN A 14 -10.73 -0.43 -13.35
CA GLN A 14 -10.98 -1.66 -14.12
C GLN A 14 -10.36 -2.88 -13.45
N MET A 15 -9.12 -2.77 -12.93
CA MET A 15 -8.48 -3.80 -12.13
C MET A 15 -9.27 -4.16 -10.86
N ALA A 16 -9.88 -3.17 -10.20
CA ALA A 16 -10.70 -3.43 -9.03
C ALA A 16 -12.00 -4.15 -9.41
N TYR A 17 -12.64 -3.72 -10.50
CA TYR A 17 -13.86 -4.34 -11.00
C TYR A 17 -13.66 -5.77 -11.47
N SER A 18 -12.49 -6.12 -12.03
CA SER A 18 -12.21 -7.52 -12.39
C SER A 18 -12.13 -8.45 -11.18
N LEU A 19 -11.73 -7.94 -10.02
CA LEU A 19 -11.61 -8.73 -8.79
C LEU A 19 -12.93 -8.92 -8.04
N ASN A 20 -13.97 -8.11 -8.31
CA ASN A 20 -15.31 -8.08 -7.67
C ASN A 20 -15.36 -7.93 -6.13
N THR A 21 -14.24 -8.11 -5.45
CA THR A 21 -14.10 -8.16 -3.98
C THR A 21 -13.44 -6.90 -3.42
N VAL A 22 -12.76 -6.13 -4.28
CA VAL A 22 -11.89 -5.02 -3.89
C VAL A 22 -12.43 -3.71 -4.47
N MET A 23 -12.45 -2.67 -3.64
CA MET A 23 -12.82 -1.32 -4.06
C MET A 23 -11.59 -0.58 -4.62
N PRO A 24 -11.71 0.33 -5.61
CA PRO A 24 -10.56 0.97 -6.25
C PRO A 24 -9.58 1.72 -5.33
N TYR A 25 -10.02 2.15 -4.14
CA TYR A 25 -9.15 2.80 -3.15
C TYR A 25 -8.25 1.81 -2.39
N GLN A 26 -8.57 0.52 -2.39
CA GLN A 26 -7.78 -0.53 -1.73
C GLN A 26 -6.60 -0.99 -2.58
N ILE A 27 -6.51 -0.58 -3.85
CA ILE A 27 -5.36 -0.84 -4.71
C ILE A 27 -4.27 0.20 -4.47
N GLY A 28 -3.03 -0.26 -4.22
CA GLY A 28 -1.89 0.59 -3.96
C GLY A 28 -1.48 1.45 -5.16
N PHE A 29 -1.69 2.77 -5.07
CA PHE A 29 -1.44 3.71 -6.17
C PHE A 29 -0.01 3.65 -6.72
N LYS A 30 1.01 3.73 -5.86
CA LYS A 30 2.42 3.78 -6.27
C LYS A 30 2.83 2.54 -7.07
N GLN A 31 2.58 1.35 -6.51
CA GLN A 31 2.94 0.07 -7.13
C GLN A 31 2.21 -0.11 -8.47
N ALA A 32 0.88 0.05 -8.48
CA ALA A 32 0.09 -0.08 -9.69
C ALA A 32 0.48 0.94 -10.77
N SER A 33 0.77 2.20 -10.40
CA SER A 33 1.18 3.22 -11.37
C SER A 33 2.52 2.88 -12.04
N ILE A 34 3.49 2.36 -11.29
CA ILE A 34 4.79 1.97 -11.82
C ILE A 34 4.61 0.81 -12.81
N PHE A 35 3.83 -0.19 -12.42
CA PHE A 35 3.51 -1.33 -13.28
C PHE A 35 2.79 -0.89 -14.55
N LEU A 36 1.72 -0.10 -14.46
CA LEU A 36 0.96 0.38 -15.60
C LEU A 36 1.83 1.22 -16.56
N VAL A 37 2.62 2.15 -16.03
CA VAL A 37 3.54 2.96 -16.86
C VAL A 37 4.55 2.06 -17.56
N SER A 38 5.09 1.05 -16.88
CA SER A 38 6.00 0.07 -17.49
C SER A 38 5.33 -0.71 -18.63
N GLN A 39 4.09 -1.17 -18.46
CA GLN A 39 3.35 -1.86 -19.53
C GLN A 39 3.10 -0.94 -20.72
N LEU A 40 2.71 0.32 -20.47
CA LEU A 40 2.49 1.31 -21.51
C LEU A 40 3.78 1.66 -22.27
N GLN A 41 4.92 1.69 -21.59
CA GLN A 41 6.24 1.89 -22.22
C GLN A 41 6.66 0.71 -23.10
N MET A 42 6.24 -0.51 -22.77
CA MET A 42 6.53 -1.72 -23.54
C MET A 42 5.59 -1.94 -24.73
N LEU A 43 4.39 -1.34 -24.71
CA LEU A 43 3.37 -1.51 -25.78
C LEU A 43 3.89 -1.27 -27.21
N PRO A 44 4.72 -0.24 -27.51
CA PRO A 44 5.22 -0.01 -28.87
C PRO A 44 6.06 -1.16 -29.43
N ALA A 45 6.65 -1.99 -28.57
CA ALA A 45 7.42 -3.16 -28.97
C ALA A 45 6.56 -4.41 -29.21
N VAL A 46 5.26 -4.35 -28.92
CA VAL A 46 4.33 -5.46 -29.02
C VAL A 46 3.51 -5.33 -30.32
N ALA A 47 3.28 -6.45 -31.01
CA ALA A 47 2.40 -6.45 -32.18
C ALA A 47 0.97 -6.04 -31.78
N PRO A 48 0.28 -5.21 -32.59
CA PRO A 48 -1.02 -4.64 -32.22
C PRO A 48 -2.11 -5.69 -31.99
N GLY A 49 -2.04 -6.84 -32.68
CA GLY A 49 -2.98 -7.96 -32.47
C GLY A 49 -2.89 -8.58 -31.07
N ARG A 50 -1.83 -8.30 -30.32
CA ARG A 50 -1.55 -8.88 -29.01
C ARG A 50 -1.93 -7.96 -27.85
N TYR A 51 -2.41 -6.75 -28.14
CA TYR A 51 -2.83 -5.79 -27.10
C TYR A 51 -3.92 -6.31 -26.18
N PRO A 52 -4.93 -7.06 -26.64
CA PRO A 52 -5.92 -7.67 -25.75
C PRO A 52 -5.28 -8.63 -24.74
N GLU A 53 -4.23 -9.36 -25.12
CA GLU A 53 -3.51 -10.26 -24.21
C GLU A 53 -2.76 -9.47 -23.14
N VAL A 54 -2.10 -8.36 -23.53
CA VAL A 54 -1.43 -7.46 -22.58
C VAL A 54 -2.45 -6.90 -21.59
N LEU A 55 -3.64 -6.51 -22.06
CA LEU A 55 -4.69 -6.00 -21.18
C LEU A 55 -5.18 -7.07 -20.19
N ARG A 56 -5.35 -8.32 -20.65
CA ARG A 56 -5.69 -9.45 -19.77
C ARG A 56 -4.62 -9.67 -18.72
N TYR A 57 -3.35 -9.68 -19.11
CA TYR A 57 -2.22 -9.77 -18.18
C TYR A 57 -2.23 -8.66 -17.12
N ILE A 58 -2.53 -7.43 -17.53
CA ILE A 58 -2.67 -6.29 -16.61
C ILE A 58 -3.78 -6.55 -15.59
N LEU A 59 -4.93 -7.08 -16.01
CA LEU A 59 -6.05 -7.40 -15.13
C LEU A 59 -5.74 -8.59 -14.21
N ASP A 60 -5.08 -9.62 -14.72
CA ASP A 60 -4.68 -10.80 -13.93
C ASP A 60 -3.69 -10.42 -12.80
N MET A 61 -2.87 -9.39 -13.01
CA MET A 61 -1.97 -8.85 -11.99
C MET A 61 -2.65 -7.98 -10.93
N ALA A 62 -3.94 -7.68 -11.06
CA ALA A 62 -4.65 -6.78 -10.16
C ALA A 62 -4.56 -7.21 -8.67
N GLU A 63 -4.65 -8.50 -8.40
CA GLU A 63 -4.66 -9.05 -7.02
C GLU A 63 -3.35 -8.73 -6.27
N SER A 64 -2.22 -8.68 -6.99
CA SER A 64 -0.91 -8.38 -6.41
C SER A 64 -0.78 -6.95 -5.86
N PHE A 65 -1.66 -6.05 -6.30
CA PHE A 65 -1.65 -4.64 -5.92
C PHE A 65 -2.65 -4.29 -4.81
N VAL A 66 -3.40 -5.28 -4.32
CA VAL A 66 -4.36 -5.10 -3.22
C VAL A 66 -3.58 -4.83 -1.94
N LEU A 67 -3.91 -3.72 -1.28
CA LEU A 67 -3.33 -3.38 0.02
C LEU A 67 -3.89 -4.30 1.10
N PRO A 68 -3.05 -4.72 2.07
CA PRO A 68 -3.55 -5.44 3.22
C PRO A 68 -4.51 -4.56 4.02
N GLU A 69 -5.37 -5.22 4.80
CA GLU A 69 -6.27 -4.52 5.69
C GLU A 69 -5.50 -3.56 6.62
N ARG A 70 -6.11 -2.40 6.86
CA ARG A 70 -5.52 -1.40 7.72
C ARG A 70 -5.45 -1.94 9.14
N ARG A 71 -4.23 -2.13 9.64
CA ARG A 71 -3.99 -2.57 11.02
C ARG A 71 -4.70 -1.65 12.01
N GLU A 72 -5.34 -2.24 13.02
CA GLU A 72 -5.88 -1.50 14.15
C GLU A 72 -4.76 -0.73 14.86
N ARG A 73 -4.99 0.57 15.07
CA ARG A 73 -3.96 1.46 15.62
C ARG A 73 -4.12 1.54 17.12
N THR A 74 -3.27 0.84 17.86
CA THR A 74 -3.20 0.94 19.33
C THR A 74 -2.20 2.02 19.75
N TYR A 75 -2.64 2.96 20.58
CA TYR A 75 -1.77 3.96 21.19
C TYR A 75 -1.79 3.79 22.70
N PRO A 76 -0.93 2.93 23.28
CA PRO A 76 -0.80 2.88 24.72
C PRO A 76 -0.37 4.27 25.21
N ARG A 77 -1.19 4.90 26.05
CA ARG A 77 -0.85 6.20 26.64
C ARG A 77 0.30 6.00 27.63
N ALA A 78 1.53 6.13 27.15
CA ALA A 78 2.72 6.12 27.99
C ALA A 78 3.13 7.56 28.29
N VAL A 79 3.11 7.94 29.57
CA VAL A 79 3.74 9.18 30.01
C VAL A 79 5.23 8.91 30.19
N LYS A 80 6.08 9.52 29.37
CA LYS A 80 7.53 9.50 29.62
C LYS A 80 7.76 10.10 31.01
N LYS A 81 8.37 9.33 31.91
CA LYS A 81 8.70 9.82 33.26
C LYS A 81 9.53 11.09 33.12
N ARG A 82 9.16 12.16 33.82
CA ARG A 82 9.96 13.39 33.85
C ARG A 82 11.37 13.03 34.33
N PRO A 83 12.44 13.46 33.64
CA PRO A 83 13.79 13.23 34.10
C PRO A 83 13.96 13.88 35.48
N SER A 84 14.52 13.15 36.45
CA SER A 84 14.86 13.73 37.74
C SER A 84 16.15 14.52 37.59
N ARG A 85 16.17 15.76 38.10
CA ARG A 85 17.36 16.61 38.07
C ARG A 85 18.52 16.05 38.93
N TYR A 86 18.20 15.18 39.88
CA TYR A 86 19.14 14.60 40.83
C TYR A 86 18.99 13.09 40.92
N ALA A 87 20.07 12.41 41.35
CA ALA A 87 20.07 10.99 41.59
C ALA A 87 19.10 10.64 42.73
N THR A 88 18.11 9.80 42.44
CA THR A 88 17.26 9.20 43.48
C THR A 88 17.99 8.05 44.15
N ARG A 89 17.91 7.99 45.49
CA ARG A 89 18.48 6.91 46.28
C ARG A 89 17.93 5.56 45.79
N PRO A 90 18.75 4.53 45.53
CA PRO A 90 18.25 3.24 45.10
C PRO A 90 17.29 2.67 46.14
N SER A 91 16.19 2.06 45.68
CA SER A 91 15.21 1.45 46.58
C SER A 91 15.91 0.37 47.42
N ARG A 92 15.90 0.52 48.74
CA ARG A 92 16.43 -0.48 49.67
C ARG A 92 15.65 -1.78 49.44
N ARG A 93 16.29 -2.83 48.91
CA ARG A 93 15.69 -4.17 48.83
C ARG A 93 15.28 -4.56 50.26
N ARG A 94 13.98 -4.70 50.52
CA ARG A 94 13.50 -5.40 51.70
C ARG A 94 13.58 -6.88 51.36
N ASN A 95 14.54 -7.57 51.97
CA ASN A 95 14.47 -9.03 52.03
C ASN A 95 13.33 -9.36 53.00
N SER A 96 12.28 -10.00 52.50
CA SER A 96 11.26 -10.65 53.33
C SER A 96 11.91 -11.83 54.05
N ALA A 97 11.96 -11.76 55.38
CA ALA A 97 12.39 -12.87 56.25
C ALA A 97 11.31 -13.94 56.33
#